data_AF-W1P2H9-F1
#
_entry.id   AF-W1P2H9-F1
#
_cell.length_a   1.000
_cell.length_b   1.000
_cell.length_c   1.000
_cell.angle_alpha   90.00
_cell.angle_beta   90.00
_cell.angle_gamma   90.00
#
_symmetry.space_group_name_H-M   'P 1'
#
loop_
_entity.id
_entity.type
_entity.pdbx_description
1 polymer ?
#
loop_
_entity_poly.entity_id
_entity_poly.type
_entity_poly.pdbx_seq_one_letter_code
_entity_poly.pdbx_strand_id
1 'polypeptide(L)'
;MVGDSGERMEETGTRLLNFAKTLNLPFVFKSITVSNVELDMREELFELDREESVAVYAPMVLKTMLIKPRCLEKTIRVIRNLCPYIMVLTEVESKHNSPSFVHRFIEVLFFYSAYFDSLDAFMEAVDPDRLAMERAFMGSAIRNMVAGEGEERIIRHVGIDTWRLFFNRVGFEEVELVRDASNLAKVMVKIYRHSESISLEMNGKALTVGWKGKPLHSVSAWRCS
;
A
#
# COMPACT_ATOMS: atom_id res chain seq x y z
N MET A 1 14.36 -3.48 6.14
CA MET A 1 12.98 -4.00 5.94
C MET A 1 12.39 -4.31 7.32
N VAL A 2 11.10 -4.03 7.54
CA VAL A 2 10.40 -4.36 8.80
C VAL A 2 9.30 -5.37 8.48
N GLY A 3 9.19 -6.44 9.26
CA GLY A 3 8.19 -7.49 9.01
C GLY A 3 8.18 -8.57 10.09
N ASP A 4 7.33 -9.57 9.93
CA ASP A 4 7.13 -10.68 10.89
C ASP A 4 7.84 -11.98 10.48
N SER A 5 8.36 -12.06 9.25
CA SER A 5 8.95 -13.27 8.67
C SER A 5 10.46 -13.10 8.44
N GLY A 6 11.26 -13.50 9.44
CA GLY A 6 12.72 -13.40 9.38
C GLY A 6 13.35 -14.12 8.17
N GLU A 7 12.92 -15.35 7.88
CA GLU A 7 13.44 -16.16 6.76
C GLU A 7 13.23 -15.49 5.39
N ARG A 8 11.99 -15.02 5.10
CA ARG A 8 11.69 -14.33 3.83
C ARG A 8 12.45 -13.01 3.69
N MET A 9 12.64 -12.30 4.78
CA MET A 9 13.39 -11.05 4.80
C MET A 9 14.88 -11.30 4.55
N GLU A 10 15.45 -12.37 5.10
CA GLU A 10 16.84 -12.78 4.89
C GLU A 10 17.09 -13.22 3.44
N GLU A 11 16.18 -14.00 2.85
CA GLU A 11 16.25 -14.38 1.44
C GLU A 11 16.22 -13.12 0.53
N THR A 12 15.31 -12.19 0.83
CA THR A 12 15.21 -10.92 0.11
C THR A 12 16.51 -10.11 0.25
N GLY A 13 17.06 -10.01 1.45
CA GLY A 13 18.32 -9.33 1.72
C GLY A 13 19.49 -9.92 0.94
N THR A 14 19.58 -11.25 0.90
CA THR A 14 20.60 -11.98 0.14
C THR A 14 20.51 -11.68 -1.36
N ARG A 15 19.30 -11.70 -1.92
CA ARG A 15 19.06 -11.38 -3.33
C ARG A 15 19.44 -9.94 -3.66
N LEU A 16 19.06 -8.99 -2.81
CA LEU A 16 19.40 -7.57 -2.99
C LEU A 16 20.91 -7.31 -2.87
N LEU A 17 21.58 -7.94 -1.90
CA LEU A 17 23.02 -7.82 -1.74
C LEU A 17 23.79 -8.37 -2.94
N ASN A 18 23.37 -9.53 -3.46
CA ASN A 18 23.98 -10.12 -4.65
C ASN A 18 23.76 -9.24 -5.89
N PHE A 19 22.58 -8.64 -6.04
CA PHE A 19 22.31 -7.69 -7.12
C PHE A 19 23.12 -6.40 -6.99
N ALA A 20 23.26 -5.84 -5.79
CA ALA A 20 24.09 -4.66 -5.56
C ALA A 20 25.57 -4.90 -5.92
N LYS A 21 26.09 -6.11 -5.66
CA LYS A 21 27.45 -6.52 -6.05
C LYS A 21 27.65 -6.52 -7.57
N THR A 22 26.66 -6.91 -8.37
CA THR A 22 26.79 -6.90 -9.84
C THR A 22 26.86 -5.48 -10.40
N LEU A 23 26.32 -4.50 -9.69
CA LEU A 23 26.37 -3.08 -10.02
C LEU A 23 27.53 -2.33 -9.34
N ASN A 24 28.35 -3.03 -8.55
CA ASN A 24 29.43 -2.45 -7.74
C ASN A 24 28.94 -1.31 -6.81
N LEU A 25 27.75 -1.48 -6.23
CA LEU A 25 27.15 -0.50 -5.32
C LEU A 25 27.45 -0.85 -3.85
N PRO A 26 27.89 0.13 -3.03
CA PRO A 26 27.95 -0.06 -1.58
C PRO A 26 26.52 -0.21 -1.03
N PHE A 27 26.19 -1.39 -0.50
CA PHE A 27 24.84 -1.72 -0.07
C PHE A 27 24.85 -2.57 1.20
N VAL A 28 23.99 -2.21 2.14
CA VAL A 28 23.74 -2.96 3.38
C VAL A 28 22.23 -3.21 3.49
N PHE A 29 21.87 -4.44 3.85
CA PHE A 29 20.48 -4.80 4.14
C PHE A 29 20.34 -5.14 5.62
N LYS A 30 19.48 -4.41 6.33
CA LYS A 30 19.08 -4.71 7.71
C LYS A 30 17.61 -5.16 7.74
N SER A 31 17.35 -6.31 8.36
CA SER A 31 16.00 -6.79 8.68
C SER A 31 15.67 -6.50 10.15
N ILE A 32 14.48 -5.95 10.38
CA ILE A 32 13.92 -5.72 11.71
C ILE A 32 12.69 -6.61 11.83
N THR A 33 12.85 -7.73 12.55
CA THR A 33 11.76 -8.67 12.78
C THR A 33 10.95 -8.22 13.99
N VAL A 34 9.67 -7.96 13.78
CA VAL A 34 8.71 -7.58 14.81
C VAL A 34 7.51 -8.50 14.75
N SER A 35 7.09 -9.05 15.89
CA SER A 35 5.91 -9.92 15.95
C SER A 35 4.64 -9.18 15.59
N ASN A 36 4.58 -7.88 15.93
CA ASN A 36 3.55 -6.99 15.43
C ASN A 36 4.12 -5.59 15.16
N VAL A 37 4.18 -5.18 13.89
CA VAL A 37 4.64 -3.84 13.45
C VAL A 37 3.91 -2.72 14.19
N GLU A 38 2.63 -2.91 14.50
CA GLU A 38 1.78 -1.95 15.20
C GLU A 38 2.20 -1.71 16.67
N LEU A 39 2.79 -2.72 17.31
CA LEU A 39 3.07 -2.73 18.74
C LEU A 39 4.56 -2.65 19.05
N ASP A 40 5.39 -3.28 18.23
CA ASP A 40 6.79 -3.52 18.56
C ASP A 40 7.75 -2.59 17.82
N MET A 41 7.27 -1.87 16.81
CA MET A 41 8.09 -0.91 16.07
C MET A 41 8.48 0.28 16.98
N ARG A 42 9.78 0.53 17.06
CA ARG A 42 10.40 1.64 17.82
C ARG A 42 11.53 2.25 17.01
N GLU A 43 11.87 3.50 17.32
CA GLU A 43 12.87 4.30 16.59
C GLU A 43 14.27 3.69 16.71
N GLU A 44 14.61 3.13 17.88
CA GLU A 44 15.93 2.60 18.17
C GLU A 44 16.28 1.36 17.33
N LEU A 45 15.28 0.71 16.74
CA LEU A 45 15.48 -0.48 15.89
C LEU A 45 16.13 -0.14 14.55
N PHE A 46 16.05 1.12 14.10
CA PHE A 46 16.51 1.51 12.76
C PHE A 46 18.00 1.83 12.72
N GLU A 47 18.64 2.09 13.86
CA GLU A 47 20.09 2.36 13.98
C GLU A 47 20.60 3.37 12.94
N LEU A 48 19.87 4.48 12.76
CA LEU A 48 20.15 5.49 11.75
C LEU A 48 21.39 6.32 12.11
N ASP A 49 22.22 6.60 11.11
CA ASP A 49 23.25 7.63 11.22
C ASP A 49 22.64 9.03 11.00
N ARG A 50 23.19 10.06 11.65
CA ARG A 50 22.75 11.45 11.49
C ARG A 50 23.05 12.01 10.09
N GLU A 51 23.98 11.42 9.36
CA GLU A 51 24.31 11.83 7.99
C GLU A 51 23.43 11.16 6.92
N GLU A 52 22.61 10.19 7.30
CA GLU A 52 21.75 9.45 6.37
C GLU A 52 20.45 10.21 6.05
N SER A 53 20.06 10.19 4.77
CA SER A 53 18.72 10.63 4.35
C SER A 53 17.76 9.46 4.36
N VAL A 54 16.65 9.60 5.10
CA VAL A 54 15.66 8.53 5.26
C VAL A 54 14.55 8.66 4.22
N ALA A 55 14.26 7.56 3.52
CA ALA A 55 13.06 7.40 2.71
C ALA A 55 12.23 6.23 3.26
N VAL A 56 10.93 6.43 3.46
CA VAL A 56 10.01 5.39 3.94
C VAL A 56 9.13 4.92 2.80
N TYR A 57 9.08 3.62 2.57
CA TYR A 57 8.13 3.01 1.64
C TYR A 57 7.15 2.13 2.42
N ALA A 58 5.87 2.47 2.37
CA ALA A 58 4.79 1.80 3.10
C ALA A 58 3.80 1.19 2.11
N PRO A 59 4.10 0.02 1.50
CA PRO A 59 3.16 -0.64 0.62
C PRO A 59 2.09 -1.35 1.44
N MET A 60 0.85 -0.83 1.39
CA MET A 60 -0.36 -1.56 1.75
C MET A 60 -0.44 -2.02 3.22
N VAL A 61 0.42 -1.46 4.08
CA VAL A 61 0.58 -1.87 5.48
C VAL A 61 -0.27 -1.03 6.42
N LEU A 62 -0.50 0.26 6.13
CA LEU A 62 -1.20 1.14 7.06
C LEU A 62 -2.70 0.82 7.12
N LYS A 63 -3.30 0.36 6.02
CA LYS A 63 -4.70 -0.08 6.03
C LYS A 63 -5.01 -1.19 7.03
N THR A 64 -4.04 -2.03 7.41
CA THR A 64 -4.27 -3.09 8.40
C THR A 64 -4.48 -2.52 9.81
N MET A 65 -3.98 -1.30 10.03
CA MET A 65 -4.01 -0.62 11.32
C MET A 65 -5.27 0.25 11.52
N LEU A 66 -6.14 0.37 10.50
CA LEU A 66 -7.35 1.21 10.57
C LEU A 66 -8.36 0.75 11.62
N ILE A 67 -8.33 -0.53 12.00
CA ILE A 67 -9.13 -1.08 13.11
C ILE A 67 -8.53 -0.80 14.49
N LYS A 68 -7.26 -0.35 14.54
CA LYS A 68 -6.52 -0.06 15.76
C LYS A 68 -5.94 1.36 15.67
N PRO A 69 -6.76 2.43 15.79
CA PRO A 69 -6.32 3.81 15.58
C PRO A 69 -5.09 4.20 16.42
N ARG A 70 -5.01 3.72 17.67
CA ARG A 70 -3.84 3.96 18.55
C ARG A 70 -2.55 3.36 18.01
N CYS A 71 -2.64 2.21 17.34
CA CYS A 71 -1.49 1.56 16.70
C CYS A 71 -1.06 2.35 15.48
N LEU A 72 -2.00 2.74 14.62
CA LEU A 72 -1.72 3.58 13.46
C LEU A 72 -1.03 4.88 13.89
N GLU A 73 -1.56 5.58 14.90
CA GLU A 73 -0.97 6.81 15.44
C GLU A 73 0.44 6.58 16.00
N LYS A 74 0.66 5.46 16.70
CA LYS A 74 1.99 5.09 17.20
C LYS A 74 2.98 4.85 16.05
N THR A 75 2.61 4.03 15.07
CA THR A 75 3.44 3.71 13.89
C THR A 75 3.83 4.97 13.14
N ILE A 76 2.87 5.87 12.93
CA ILE A 76 3.09 7.12 12.23
C ILE A 76 3.95 8.10 13.03
N ARG A 77 3.80 8.12 14.36
CA ARG A 77 4.70 8.89 15.23
C ARG A 77 6.14 8.40 15.12
N VAL A 78 6.36 7.09 15.14
CA VAL A 78 7.70 6.51 14.94
C VAL A 78 8.24 6.93 13.57
N ILE A 79 7.47 6.75 12.49
CA ILE A 79 7.88 7.18 11.14
C ILE A 79 8.26 8.65 11.10
N ARG A 80 7.46 9.53 11.74
CA ARG A 80 7.76 10.96 11.79
C ARG A 80 9.06 11.27 12.54
N ASN A 81 9.32 10.56 13.64
CA ASN A 81 10.53 10.74 14.44
C ASN A 81 11.79 10.22 13.76
N LEU A 82 11.67 9.35 12.75
CA LEU A 82 12.78 9.02 11.84
C LEU A 82 13.13 10.17 10.89
N CYS A 83 12.38 11.27 10.91
CA CYS A 83 12.58 12.46 10.07
C CYS A 83 12.76 12.13 8.58
N PRO A 84 11.84 11.36 7.96
CA PRO A 84 11.98 10.99 6.56
C PRO A 84 11.96 12.22 5.65
N TYR A 85 12.91 12.26 4.72
CA TYR A 85 12.88 13.22 3.61
C TYR A 85 11.62 13.02 2.77
N ILE A 86 11.23 11.76 2.56
CA ILE A 86 10.02 11.39 1.86
C ILE A 86 9.44 10.07 2.39
N MET A 87 8.12 9.99 2.45
CA MET A 87 7.38 8.75 2.65
C MET A 87 6.51 8.50 1.42
N VAL A 88 6.66 7.34 0.78
CA VAL A 88 5.82 6.86 -0.31
C VAL A 88 4.83 5.84 0.24
N LEU A 89 3.54 6.12 0.05
CA LEU A 89 2.44 5.29 0.49
C LEU A 89 1.72 4.71 -0.72
N THR A 90 1.57 3.38 -0.76
CA THR A 90 0.71 2.69 -1.72
C THR A 90 -0.45 2.05 -0.97
N GLU A 91 -1.68 2.38 -1.31
CA GLU A 91 -2.86 1.87 -0.60
C GLU A 91 -3.99 1.45 -1.54
N VAL A 92 -4.96 0.71 -0.99
CA VAL A 92 -6.19 0.35 -1.72
C VAL A 92 -7.10 1.56 -1.80
N GLU A 93 -7.50 1.94 -3.01
CA GLU A 93 -8.34 3.10 -3.26
C GLU A 93 -9.83 2.70 -3.23
N SER A 94 -10.42 2.66 -2.04
CA SER A 94 -11.85 2.31 -1.88
C SER A 94 -12.47 2.84 -0.59
N LYS A 95 -13.80 3.04 -0.59
CA LYS A 95 -14.59 3.52 0.56
C LYS A 95 -15.26 2.38 1.35
N HIS A 96 -14.57 1.26 1.54
CA HIS A 96 -15.08 0.08 2.24
C HIS A 96 -15.33 0.29 3.75
N ASN A 97 -14.93 1.42 4.33
CA ASN A 97 -15.15 1.72 5.75
C ASN A 97 -16.41 2.56 6.06
N SER A 98 -17.33 2.74 5.11
CA SER A 98 -18.60 3.44 5.36
C SER A 98 -19.40 2.82 6.53
N PRO A 99 -20.08 3.59 7.38
CA PRO A 99 -20.98 3.03 8.42
C PRO A 99 -22.27 2.43 7.82
N SER A 100 -22.72 2.91 6.65
CA SER A 100 -23.88 2.37 5.95
C SER A 100 -23.55 1.06 5.26
N PHE A 101 -24.25 -0.02 5.63
CA PHE A 101 -24.14 -1.34 4.99
C PHE A 101 -24.39 -1.26 3.48
N VAL A 102 -25.48 -0.60 3.06
CA VAL A 102 -25.85 -0.49 1.64
C VAL A 102 -24.73 0.17 0.84
N HIS A 103 -24.16 1.27 1.34
CA HIS A 103 -23.03 1.93 0.67
C HIS A 103 -21.79 1.04 0.62
N ARG A 104 -21.46 0.35 1.72
CA ARG A 104 -20.33 -0.59 1.72
C ARG A 104 -20.53 -1.73 0.73
N PHE A 105 -21.71 -2.34 0.71
CA PHE A 105 -22.03 -3.45 -0.18
C PHE A 105 -21.88 -3.05 -1.65
N ILE A 106 -22.45 -1.90 -2.03
CA ILE A 106 -22.34 -1.36 -3.39
C ILE A 106 -20.89 -1.09 -3.75
N GLU A 107 -20.13 -0.47 -2.84
CA GLU A 107 -18.72 -0.15 -3.08
C GLU A 107 -17.87 -1.41 -3.24
N VAL A 108 -18.05 -2.42 -2.37
CA VAL A 108 -17.38 -3.73 -2.46
C VAL A 108 -17.73 -4.42 -3.78
N LEU A 109 -19.01 -4.44 -4.16
CA LEU A 109 -19.44 -5.03 -5.43
C LEU A 109 -18.70 -4.40 -6.61
N PHE A 110 -18.77 -3.08 -6.76
CA PHE A 110 -18.13 -2.41 -7.90
C PHE A 110 -16.60 -2.52 -7.87
N PHE A 111 -15.98 -2.39 -6.70
CA PHE A 111 -14.53 -2.52 -6.54
C PHE A 111 -14.05 -3.91 -6.95
N TYR A 112 -14.66 -4.97 -6.41
CA TYR A 112 -14.24 -6.32 -6.71
C TYR A 112 -14.65 -6.75 -8.12
N SER A 113 -15.79 -6.31 -8.65
CA SER A 113 -16.13 -6.53 -10.06
C SER A 113 -15.05 -6.01 -11.00
N ALA A 114 -14.54 -4.80 -10.79
CA ALA A 114 -13.43 -4.26 -11.57
C ALA A 114 -12.13 -5.08 -11.40
N TYR A 115 -11.86 -5.55 -10.18
CA TYR A 115 -10.69 -6.37 -9.89
C TYR A 115 -10.76 -7.76 -10.57
N PHE A 116 -11.90 -8.45 -10.47
CA PHE A 116 -12.16 -9.73 -11.14
C PHE A 116 -12.08 -9.59 -12.67
N ASP A 117 -12.71 -8.55 -13.24
CA ASP A 117 -12.66 -8.26 -14.68
C ASP A 117 -11.22 -7.96 -15.14
N SER A 118 -10.42 -7.28 -14.31
CA SER A 118 -8.99 -7.07 -14.60
C SER A 118 -8.19 -8.38 -14.59
N LEU A 119 -8.42 -9.28 -13.62
CA LEU A 119 -7.74 -10.57 -13.57
C LEU A 119 -8.11 -11.43 -14.79
N ASP A 120 -9.38 -11.39 -15.22
CA ASP A 120 -9.83 -12.11 -16.40
C ASP A 120 -9.15 -11.63 -17.69
N ALA A 121 -8.87 -10.34 -17.81
CA ALA A 121 -8.14 -9.78 -18.93
C ALA A 121 -6.66 -10.21 -18.98
N PHE A 122 -6.05 -10.55 -17.84
CA PHE A 122 -4.62 -10.84 -17.72
C PHE A 122 -4.26 -12.29 -17.41
N MET A 123 -5.19 -13.11 -16.95
CA MET A 123 -4.92 -14.47 -16.45
C MET A 123 -6.01 -15.45 -16.90
N GLU A 124 -5.60 -16.68 -17.25
CA GLU A 124 -6.55 -17.74 -17.63
C GLU A 124 -7.42 -18.16 -16.44
N ALA A 125 -8.65 -18.59 -16.71
CA ALA A 125 -9.61 -18.96 -15.65
C ALA A 125 -9.16 -20.14 -14.77
N VAL A 126 -8.30 -21.02 -15.30
CA VAL A 126 -7.76 -22.19 -14.59
C VAL A 126 -6.39 -21.93 -13.97
N ASP A 127 -5.86 -20.70 -14.11
CA ASP A 127 -4.57 -20.31 -13.54
C ASP A 127 -4.62 -20.45 -12.00
N PRO A 128 -3.71 -21.23 -11.40
CA PRO A 128 -3.71 -21.47 -9.95
C PRO A 128 -3.53 -20.19 -9.11
N ASP A 129 -2.74 -19.23 -9.59
CA ASP A 129 -2.49 -17.97 -8.89
C ASP A 129 -3.72 -17.06 -8.96
N ARG A 130 -4.42 -17.04 -10.11
CA ARG A 130 -5.71 -16.37 -10.25
C ARG A 130 -6.72 -16.97 -9.27
N LEU A 131 -6.87 -18.28 -9.25
CA LEU A 131 -7.81 -18.97 -8.36
C LEU A 131 -7.49 -18.73 -6.89
N ALA A 132 -6.20 -18.71 -6.51
CA ALA A 132 -5.77 -18.37 -5.16
C ALA A 132 -6.12 -16.92 -4.81
N MET A 133 -5.83 -15.96 -5.71
CA MET A 133 -6.18 -14.55 -5.53
C MET A 133 -7.70 -14.37 -5.33
N GLU A 134 -8.50 -14.92 -6.23
CA GLU A 134 -9.96 -14.79 -6.23
C GLU A 134 -10.60 -15.44 -5.00
N ARG A 135 -10.19 -16.67 -4.63
CA ARG A 135 -10.83 -17.43 -3.56
C ARG A 135 -10.29 -17.08 -2.18
N ALA A 136 -8.97 -17.09 -2.01
CA ALA A 136 -8.35 -16.96 -0.69
C ALA A 136 -8.28 -15.50 -0.25
N PHE A 137 -7.86 -14.59 -1.14
CA PHE A 137 -7.65 -13.19 -0.80
C PHE A 137 -8.94 -12.37 -1.00
N MET A 138 -9.47 -12.32 -2.22
CA MET A 138 -10.63 -11.50 -2.57
C MET A 138 -11.90 -12.02 -1.89
N GLY A 139 -12.18 -13.33 -2.00
CA GLY A 139 -13.35 -13.96 -1.37
C GLY A 139 -13.40 -13.76 0.15
N SER A 140 -12.27 -13.93 0.84
CA SER A 140 -12.20 -13.68 2.29
C SER A 140 -12.37 -12.20 2.64
N ALA A 141 -11.82 -11.30 1.83
CA ALA A 141 -11.98 -9.87 2.02
C ALA A 141 -13.43 -9.41 1.83
N ILE A 142 -14.10 -9.88 0.77
CA ILE A 142 -15.52 -9.62 0.51
C ILE A 142 -16.37 -10.13 1.68
N ARG A 143 -16.16 -11.37 2.12
CA ARG A 143 -16.89 -11.93 3.27
C ARG A 143 -16.72 -11.06 4.51
N ASN A 144 -15.50 -10.63 4.84
CA ASN A 144 -15.29 -9.80 6.02
C ASN A 144 -15.96 -8.42 5.91
N MET A 145 -15.90 -7.77 4.75
CA MET A 145 -16.46 -6.43 4.56
C MET A 145 -17.98 -6.41 4.48
N VAL A 146 -18.60 -7.48 3.96
CA VAL A 146 -20.06 -7.58 3.79
C VAL A 146 -20.73 -8.23 5.00
N ALA A 147 -20.20 -9.34 5.51
CA ALA A 147 -20.84 -10.10 6.58
C ALA A 147 -20.43 -9.63 7.98
N GLY A 148 -19.25 -9.03 8.14
CA GLY A 148 -18.76 -8.56 9.44
C GLY A 148 -19.32 -7.20 9.81
N GLU A 149 -19.57 -7.01 11.11
CA GLU A 149 -19.89 -5.71 11.73
C GLU A 149 -19.05 -5.49 12.98
N GLY A 150 -19.04 -4.25 13.50
CA GLY A 150 -18.32 -3.95 14.74
C GLY A 150 -16.86 -4.42 14.72
N GLU A 151 -16.44 -5.14 15.75
CA GLU A 151 -15.07 -5.66 15.89
C GLU A 151 -14.76 -6.83 14.94
N GLU A 152 -15.78 -7.56 14.46
CA GLU A 152 -15.61 -8.67 13.51
C GLU A 152 -15.19 -8.19 12.11
N ARG A 153 -15.50 -6.93 11.77
CA ARG A 153 -15.08 -6.31 10.50
C ARG A 153 -13.66 -5.74 10.62
N ILE A 154 -12.70 -6.55 10.20
CA ILE A 154 -11.27 -6.25 10.29
C ILE A 154 -10.71 -5.54 9.06
N ILE A 155 -11.35 -5.64 7.89
CA ILE A 155 -10.91 -4.99 6.64
C ILE A 155 -11.72 -3.70 6.44
N ARG A 156 -10.99 -2.57 6.37
CA ARG A 156 -11.58 -1.23 6.43
C ARG A 156 -10.91 -0.24 5.48
N HIS A 157 -10.82 -0.57 4.19
CA HIS A 157 -10.15 0.31 3.22
C HIS A 157 -10.78 1.71 3.19
N VAL A 158 -9.92 2.70 3.04
CA VAL A 158 -10.27 4.11 2.84
C VAL A 158 -9.47 4.65 1.67
N GLY A 159 -10.05 5.58 0.90
CA GLY A 159 -9.38 6.21 -0.22
C GLY A 159 -8.42 7.33 0.18
N ILE A 160 -7.68 7.84 -0.80
CA ILE A 160 -6.63 8.84 -0.61
C ILE A 160 -7.11 10.11 0.10
N ASP A 161 -8.36 10.53 -0.10
CA ASP A 161 -8.90 11.71 0.58
C ASP A 161 -8.94 11.54 2.10
N THR A 162 -9.22 10.32 2.57
CA THR A 162 -9.23 10.01 4.01
C THR A 162 -7.82 9.93 4.57
N TRP A 163 -6.90 9.30 3.82
CA TRP A 163 -5.49 9.27 4.18
C TRP A 163 -4.91 10.68 4.27
N ARG A 164 -5.23 11.56 3.32
CA ARG A 164 -4.80 12.96 3.32
C ARG A 164 -5.26 13.72 4.56
N LEU A 165 -6.53 13.57 4.96
CA LEU A 165 -7.02 14.17 6.21
C LEU A 165 -6.25 13.65 7.43
N PHE A 166 -5.98 12.35 7.47
CA PHE A 166 -5.21 11.75 8.56
C PHE A 166 -3.77 12.28 8.61
N PHE A 167 -3.04 12.26 7.49
CA PHE A 167 -1.65 12.70 7.39
C PHE A 167 -1.47 14.19 7.68
N ASN A 168 -2.37 15.04 7.18
CA ASN A 168 -2.34 16.47 7.51
C ASN A 168 -2.48 16.70 9.02
N ARG A 169 -3.33 15.92 9.71
CA ARG A 169 -3.53 16.04 11.16
C ARG A 169 -2.29 15.65 11.98
N VAL A 170 -1.46 14.74 11.47
CA VAL A 170 -0.27 14.24 12.19
C VAL A 170 1.03 14.95 11.78
N GLY A 171 0.94 16.01 10.96
CA GLY A 171 2.10 16.82 10.56
C GLY A 171 2.84 16.26 9.34
N PHE A 172 2.10 15.75 8.36
CA PHE A 172 2.63 15.42 7.04
C PHE A 172 1.95 16.27 5.97
N GLU A 173 2.71 16.65 4.95
CA GLU A 173 2.23 17.35 3.77
C GLU A 173 2.36 16.44 2.54
N GLU A 174 1.32 16.38 1.71
CA GLU A 174 1.36 15.66 0.44
C GLU A 174 2.29 16.37 -0.56
N VAL A 175 3.18 15.62 -1.19
CA VAL A 175 4.19 16.09 -2.15
C VAL A 175 3.79 15.70 -3.57
N GLU A 176 4.03 16.59 -4.53
CA GLU A 176 3.74 16.32 -5.95
C GLU A 176 4.64 15.20 -6.45
N LEU A 177 4.04 14.14 -7.00
CA LEU A 177 4.80 13.15 -7.76
C LEU A 177 5.45 13.84 -8.95
N VAL A 178 6.76 13.65 -9.13
CA VAL A 178 7.50 14.25 -10.24
C VAL A 178 6.76 13.95 -11.55
N ARG A 179 6.57 14.97 -12.40
CA ARG A 179 5.83 14.82 -13.67
C ARG A 179 6.33 13.64 -14.50
N ASP A 180 7.65 13.42 -14.49
CA ASP A 180 8.29 12.29 -15.17
C ASP A 180 7.86 10.93 -14.62
N ALA A 181 7.59 10.80 -13.32
CA ALA A 181 7.07 9.56 -12.73
C ALA A 181 5.65 9.26 -13.25
N SER A 182 4.78 10.27 -13.36
CA SER A 182 3.43 10.10 -13.92
C SER A 182 3.46 9.77 -15.41
N ASN A 183 4.38 10.38 -16.16
CA ASN A 183 4.58 10.10 -17.59
C ASN A 183 5.15 8.70 -17.80
N LEU A 184 6.11 8.30 -16.97
CA LEU A 184 6.68 6.97 -16.98
C LEU A 184 5.62 5.91 -16.69
N ALA A 185 4.73 6.13 -15.72
CA ALA A 185 3.61 5.23 -15.45
C ALA A 185 2.70 5.08 -16.69
N LYS A 186 2.39 6.18 -17.39
CA LYS A 186 1.61 6.13 -18.64
C LYS A 186 2.31 5.37 -19.75
N VAL A 187 3.63 5.49 -19.87
CA VAL A 187 4.42 4.72 -20.84
C VAL A 187 4.45 3.24 -20.46
N MET A 188 4.65 2.93 -19.18
CA MET A 188 4.65 1.56 -18.67
C MET A 188 3.30 0.87 -18.92
N VAL A 189 2.17 1.54 -18.66
CA VAL A 189 0.84 0.95 -18.90
C VAL A 189 0.63 0.55 -20.36
N LYS A 190 1.17 1.32 -21.31
CA LYS A 190 1.04 1.04 -22.75
C LYS A 190 1.71 -0.26 -23.21
N ILE A 191 2.61 -0.84 -22.42
CA ILE A 191 3.27 -2.10 -22.79
C ILE A 191 2.38 -3.32 -22.54
N TYR A 192 1.32 -3.15 -21.73
CA TYR A 192 0.42 -4.25 -21.36
C TYR A 192 -0.74 -4.37 -22.36
N ARG A 193 -1.18 -5.60 -22.60
CA ARG A 193 -2.47 -5.85 -23.26
C ARG A 193 -3.59 -5.17 -22.46
N HIS A 194 -4.65 -4.74 -23.13
CA HIS A 194 -5.78 -4.03 -22.49
C HIS A 194 -5.41 -2.71 -21.80
N SER A 195 -4.33 -2.05 -22.22
CA SER A 195 -3.89 -0.77 -21.66
C SER A 195 -4.97 0.32 -21.70
N GLU A 196 -5.91 0.26 -22.65
CA GLU A 196 -7.06 1.15 -22.75
C GLU A 196 -8.07 0.99 -21.61
N SER A 197 -8.05 -0.17 -20.94
CA SER A 197 -8.87 -0.44 -19.75
C SER A 197 -8.15 -0.04 -18.45
N ILE A 198 -6.84 0.24 -18.49
CA ILE A 198 -6.10 0.72 -17.31
C ILE A 198 -6.22 2.24 -17.25
N SER A 199 -6.81 2.73 -16.16
CA SER A 199 -6.96 4.17 -15.89
C SER A 199 -5.85 4.66 -14.97
N LEU A 200 -5.25 5.81 -15.34
CA LEU A 200 -4.26 6.53 -14.53
C LEU A 200 -4.75 7.95 -14.33
N GLU A 201 -5.16 8.29 -13.11
CA GLU A 201 -5.76 9.58 -12.79
C GLU A 201 -5.09 10.22 -11.58
N MET A 202 -4.90 11.54 -11.64
CA MET A 202 -4.40 12.29 -10.49
C MET A 202 -5.58 12.67 -9.57
N ASN A 203 -5.48 12.32 -8.29
CA ASN A 203 -6.33 12.87 -7.24
C ASN A 203 -5.44 13.73 -6.33
N GLY A 204 -5.58 15.05 -6.46
CA GLY A 204 -4.65 15.98 -5.81
C GLY A 204 -3.24 15.75 -6.32
N LYS A 205 -2.31 15.39 -5.42
CA LYS A 205 -0.90 15.10 -5.75
C LYS A 205 -0.61 13.59 -5.84
N ALA A 206 -1.61 12.74 -5.59
CA ALA A 206 -1.49 11.29 -5.68
C ALA A 206 -1.89 10.76 -7.05
N LEU A 207 -1.23 9.69 -7.49
CA LEU A 207 -1.59 8.92 -8.68
C LEU A 207 -2.49 7.76 -8.28
N THR A 208 -3.65 7.64 -8.93
CA THR A 208 -4.55 6.50 -8.79
C THR A 208 -4.44 5.61 -10.02
N VAL A 209 -4.40 4.31 -9.77
CA VAL A 209 -4.42 3.26 -10.80
C VAL A 209 -5.75 2.54 -10.67
N GLY A 210 -6.49 2.45 -11.77
CA GLY A 210 -7.81 1.85 -11.81
C GLY A 210 -8.04 0.99 -13.03
N TRP A 211 -9.20 0.32 -13.06
CA TRP A 211 -9.65 -0.50 -14.17
C TRP A 211 -11.01 -0.03 -14.66
N LYS A 212 -11.12 0.28 -15.97
CA LYS A 212 -12.31 0.83 -16.63
C LYS A 212 -12.95 2.00 -15.86
N GLY A 213 -12.09 2.89 -15.34
CA GLY A 213 -12.49 4.07 -14.57
C GLY A 213 -12.83 3.82 -13.10
N LYS A 214 -12.76 2.58 -12.59
CA LYS A 214 -12.84 2.31 -11.15
C LYS A 214 -11.44 2.38 -10.53
N PRO A 215 -11.13 3.35 -9.65
CA PRO A 215 -9.86 3.37 -8.92
C PRO A 215 -9.72 2.12 -8.06
N LEU A 216 -8.52 1.52 -8.08
CA LEU A 216 -8.21 0.30 -7.33
C LEU A 216 -7.11 0.53 -6.30
N HIS A 217 -6.06 1.26 -6.69
CA HIS A 217 -4.91 1.56 -5.85
C HIS A 217 -4.51 3.03 -6.00
N SER A 218 -3.91 3.58 -4.96
CA SER A 218 -3.32 4.92 -5.00
C SER A 218 -1.87 4.89 -4.53
N VAL A 219 -1.06 5.75 -5.14
CA VAL A 219 0.34 6.01 -4.78
C VAL A 219 0.45 7.49 -4.46
N SER A 220 0.94 7.81 -3.26
CA SER A 220 1.10 9.19 -2.77
C SER A 220 2.45 9.36 -2.08
N ALA A 221 2.97 10.59 -2.11
CA ALA A 221 4.23 10.95 -1.46
C ALA A 221 3.98 12.01 -0.39
N TRP A 222 4.71 11.93 0.71
CA TRP A 222 4.52 12.77 1.90
C TRP A 222 5.84 13.23 2.47
N ARG A 223 5.88 14.46 3.01
CA ARG A 223 7.01 15.02 3.76
C ARG A 223 6.54 15.34 5.18
N CYS A 224 7.40 15.16 6.18
CA CYS A 224 7.14 15.70 7.51
C CYS A 224 7.14 17.24 7.43
N SER A 225 6.07 17.87 7.93
CA SER A 225 5.95 19.33 8.03
C SER A 225 6.61 19.87 9.28
#